data_AF-A0A5B7RFD8-F1
#
_entry.id   AF-A0A5B7RFD8-F1
#
_cell.length_a   1.000
_cell.length_b   1.000
_cell.length_c   1.000
_cell.angle_alpha   90.00
_cell.angle_beta   90.00
_cell.angle_gamma   90.00
#
_symmetry.space_group_name_H-M   'P 1'
#
loop_
_entity.id
_entity.type
_entity.pdbx_description
1 polymer ?
#
loop_
_entity_poly.entity_id
_entity_poly.type
_entity_poly.pdbx_seq_one_letter_code
_entity_poly.pdbx_strand_id
1 'polypeptide(L)'
;MAPPVAPLPAWERPPEPRYPLFADEAPRPVPAAAPVDRDAADAADDEPADSVLPFTDDEPVAWSVAAEDPPGRARRGLLPWLVGAAALLLVAGLGGYLLLTGDADDTAADPAPTAPAAGSDPSSPGGSDSPDADPSPPAEPSTPPTTKSGPNAGGKPRDVAAAASATAPQTARPSRDVGGDVVRYGAGNLLDGRADTAWRMPGDGTGTTLSISLAEATRLTEVGLVNGYAKKVAGYDGYTANRRVTSVEWVFADGTVVPQTLVEGRGLQGIPVDVVSDTVELRLLGVTRPGRGPSGRDYTAISEIGLVGVPI
;
A
#
# COMPACT_ATOMS: atom_id res chain seq x y z
N MET A 1 61.79 21.07 -5.71
CA MET A 1 61.65 19.92 -6.62
C MET A 1 60.46 19.10 -6.14
N ALA A 2 59.34 19.12 -6.86
CA ALA A 2 58.16 18.33 -6.54
C ALA A 2 58.29 16.93 -7.17
N PRO A 3 57.81 15.86 -6.51
CA PRO A 3 57.87 14.51 -7.07
C PRO A 3 56.92 14.37 -8.28
N PRO A 4 57.21 13.46 -9.23
CA PRO A 4 56.35 13.24 -10.38
C PRO A 4 55.03 12.61 -9.95
N VAL A 5 53.93 13.21 -10.40
CA VAL A 5 52.56 12.73 -10.22
C VAL A 5 52.37 11.47 -11.07
N ALA A 6 51.99 10.37 -10.42
CA ALA A 6 51.66 9.12 -11.12
C ALA A 6 50.36 9.27 -11.92
N PRO A 7 50.27 8.72 -13.15
CA PRO A 7 49.06 8.76 -13.94
C PRO A 7 47.94 7.93 -13.30
N LEU A 8 46.70 8.41 -13.44
CA LEU A 8 45.49 7.72 -12.97
C LEU A 8 45.31 6.37 -13.71
N PRO A 9 44.74 5.35 -13.03
CA PRO A 9 44.47 4.05 -13.66
C PRO A 9 43.49 4.21 -14.82
N ALA A 10 43.83 3.61 -15.96
CA ALA A 10 42.95 3.55 -17.12
C ALA A 10 41.72 2.72 -16.79
N TRP A 11 40.53 3.28 -17.01
CA TRP A 11 39.26 2.56 -16.88
C TRP A 11 39.24 1.38 -17.86
N GLU A 12 39.32 0.17 -17.32
CA GLU A 12 39.23 -1.08 -18.07
C GLU A 12 37.77 -1.25 -18.54
N ARG A 13 37.55 -1.33 -19.86
CA ARG A 13 36.20 -1.56 -20.41
C ARG A 13 35.69 -2.94 -19.94
N PRO A 14 34.44 -3.06 -19.48
CA PRO A 14 33.83 -4.36 -19.24
C PRO A 14 33.85 -5.22 -20.52
N PRO A 15 34.07 -6.54 -20.41
CA PRO A 15 34.04 -7.43 -21.56
C PRO A 15 32.64 -7.46 -22.18
N GLU A 16 32.60 -7.46 -23.52
CA GLU A 16 31.35 -7.57 -24.28
C GLU A 16 30.60 -8.88 -23.93
N PRO A 17 29.27 -8.84 -23.76
CA PRO A 17 28.48 -10.03 -23.50
C PRO A 17 28.53 -10.98 -24.70
N ARG A 18 29.20 -12.12 -24.51
CA ARG A 18 29.23 -13.24 -25.45
C ARG A 18 28.10 -14.21 -25.18
N TYR A 19 26.85 -13.90 -25.55
CA TYR A 19 25.85 -14.95 -25.85
C TYR A 19 24.78 -14.46 -26.83
N PRO A 20 24.53 -15.19 -27.94
CA PRO A 20 23.43 -14.90 -28.85
C PRO A 20 22.09 -15.36 -28.25
N LEU A 21 21.13 -14.45 -28.21
CA LEU A 21 19.79 -14.64 -27.65
C LEU A 21 18.79 -14.95 -28.78
N PHE A 22 19.03 -15.99 -29.58
CA PHE A 22 18.08 -16.50 -30.57
C PHE A 22 18.32 -17.98 -30.87
N ALA A 23 17.58 -18.88 -30.23
CA ALA A 23 17.23 -20.20 -30.74
C ALA A 23 16.24 -20.85 -29.76
N ASP A 24 14.95 -20.77 -30.08
CA ASP A 24 13.97 -21.87 -29.99
C ASP A 24 12.60 -21.33 -30.41
N GLU A 25 12.49 -21.06 -31.70
CA GLU A 25 11.21 -20.94 -32.38
C GLU A 25 10.66 -22.36 -32.58
N ALA A 26 9.68 -22.75 -31.75
CA ALA A 26 8.96 -24.00 -31.94
C ALA A 26 8.10 -23.92 -33.22
N PRO A 27 8.11 -24.93 -34.10
CA PRO A 27 7.37 -24.90 -35.35
C PRO A 27 5.85 -24.88 -35.13
N ARG A 28 5.16 -24.00 -35.84
CA ARG A 28 3.70 -23.92 -35.89
C ARG A 28 3.12 -25.20 -36.51
N PRO A 29 2.10 -25.84 -35.92
CA PRO A 29 1.41 -26.93 -36.58
C PRO A 29 0.59 -26.41 -37.77
N VAL A 30 0.79 -27.05 -38.93
CA VAL A 30 0.02 -26.87 -40.15
C VAL A 30 -1.37 -27.49 -39.96
N PRO A 31 -2.49 -26.80 -40.26
CA PRO A 31 -3.80 -27.44 -40.26
C PRO A 31 -3.90 -28.44 -41.41
N ALA A 32 -4.25 -29.68 -41.08
CA ALA A 32 -4.51 -30.74 -42.05
C ALA A 32 -5.73 -30.39 -42.92
N ALA A 33 -5.57 -30.64 -44.22
CA ALA A 33 -6.61 -30.49 -45.23
C ALA A 33 -7.81 -31.40 -44.95
N ALA A 34 -9.01 -30.88 -45.20
CA ALA A 34 -10.26 -31.61 -45.17
C ALA A 34 -10.31 -32.68 -46.29
N PRO A 35 -10.88 -33.87 -46.05
CA PRO A 35 -11.33 -34.74 -47.11
C PRO A 35 -12.74 -34.34 -47.56
N VAL A 36 -12.87 -34.18 -48.88
CA VAL A 36 -14.13 -33.91 -49.59
C VAL A 36 -14.65 -35.25 -50.16
N ASP A 37 -15.94 -35.51 -49.91
CA ASP A 37 -16.92 -36.19 -50.77
C ASP A 37 -16.76 -37.68 -51.16
N ARG A 38 -17.74 -38.50 -50.72
CA ARG A 38 -18.87 -39.09 -51.51
C ARG A 38 -19.27 -40.46 -50.95
N ASP A 39 -20.53 -40.61 -50.54
CA ASP A 39 -21.48 -41.53 -51.21
C ASP A 39 -22.84 -41.64 -50.49
N ALA A 40 -23.87 -41.64 -51.34
CA ALA A 40 -25.23 -42.21 -51.21
C ALA A 40 -26.12 -41.72 -50.06
N ALA A 41 -27.12 -40.87 -50.30
CA ALA A 41 -28.41 -41.14 -50.98
C ALA A 41 -29.42 -41.91 -50.12
N ASP A 42 -30.65 -41.38 -50.14
CA ASP A 42 -31.94 -42.03 -49.88
C ASP A 42 -32.52 -41.93 -48.45
N ALA A 43 -33.39 -40.94 -48.25
CA ALA A 43 -34.82 -41.15 -47.99
C ALA A 43 -35.50 -39.81 -47.66
N ALA A 44 -36.48 -39.46 -48.48
CA ALA A 44 -37.48 -38.44 -48.19
C ALA A 44 -38.36 -38.85 -47.00
N ASP A 45 -38.83 -37.87 -46.22
CA ASP A 45 -40.27 -37.60 -46.05
C ASP A 45 -40.53 -36.60 -44.89
N ASP A 46 -41.49 -35.71 -45.18
CA ASP A 46 -42.33 -34.91 -44.29
C ASP A 46 -41.78 -33.70 -43.47
N GLU A 47 -42.20 -32.52 -43.97
CA GLU A 47 -42.58 -31.30 -43.22
C GLU A 47 -43.81 -31.56 -42.28
N PRO A 48 -44.30 -30.62 -41.43
CA PRO A 48 -43.97 -29.20 -41.33
C PRO A 48 -43.78 -28.65 -39.89
N ALA A 49 -43.42 -27.37 -39.85
CA ALA A 49 -43.53 -26.46 -38.73
C ALA A 49 -44.96 -26.36 -38.16
N ASP A 50 -45.07 -26.36 -36.82
CA ASP A 50 -45.92 -25.47 -36.01
C ASP A 50 -46.04 -26.04 -34.60
N SER A 51 -45.53 -25.33 -33.60
CA SER A 51 -45.99 -25.43 -32.20
C SER A 51 -45.56 -24.20 -31.43
N VAL A 52 -46.33 -23.15 -31.65
CA VAL A 52 -46.56 -22.04 -30.73
C VAL A 52 -46.89 -22.61 -29.35
N LEU A 53 -46.05 -22.34 -28.34
CA LEU A 53 -46.39 -22.63 -26.95
C LEU A 53 -47.37 -21.56 -26.43
N PRO A 54 -48.57 -21.91 -25.96
CA PRO A 54 -49.47 -20.97 -25.33
C PRO A 54 -48.98 -20.63 -23.92
N PHE A 55 -48.92 -19.33 -23.66
CA PHE A 55 -48.86 -18.72 -22.35
C PHE A 55 -50.18 -19.00 -21.61
N THR A 56 -50.12 -19.69 -20.47
CA THR A 56 -51.24 -19.79 -19.53
C THR A 56 -50.83 -19.15 -18.21
N ASP A 57 -51.36 -17.96 -17.97
CA ASP A 57 -51.63 -17.43 -16.64
C ASP A 57 -52.82 -18.18 -16.04
N ASP A 58 -52.62 -18.84 -14.90
CA ASP A 58 -53.49 -18.85 -13.71
C ASP A 58 -53.09 -20.04 -12.82
N GLU A 59 -52.74 -19.74 -11.57
CA GLU A 59 -53.01 -20.52 -10.33
C GLU A 59 -52.07 -20.02 -9.20
N PRO A 60 -52.60 -19.37 -8.14
CA PRO A 60 -51.81 -19.01 -6.98
C PRO A 60 -51.59 -20.23 -6.08
N VAL A 61 -50.38 -20.77 -6.06
CA VAL A 61 -50.00 -21.83 -5.12
C VAL A 61 -49.86 -21.23 -3.71
N ALA A 62 -50.96 -21.31 -2.96
CA ALA A 62 -50.99 -21.13 -1.53
C ALA A 62 -50.22 -22.28 -0.85
N TRP A 63 -48.99 -22.01 -0.42
CA TRP A 63 -48.35 -22.82 0.61
C TRP A 63 -48.58 -22.16 1.96
N SER A 64 -49.27 -22.93 2.79
CA SER A 64 -49.66 -22.69 4.16
C SER A 64 -48.49 -22.34 5.08
N VAL A 65 -48.74 -21.30 5.87
CA VAL A 65 -48.03 -20.91 7.09
C VAL A 65 -48.01 -22.09 8.06
N ALA A 66 -46.82 -22.53 8.46
CA ALA A 66 -46.63 -23.24 9.71
C ALA A 66 -46.14 -22.22 10.74
N ALA A 67 -46.99 -21.94 11.72
CA ALA A 67 -46.71 -21.09 12.85
C ALA A 67 -46.13 -21.92 14.02
N GLU A 68 -45.11 -21.33 14.65
CA GLU A 68 -44.66 -21.45 16.07
C GLU A 68 -43.98 -22.77 16.49
N ASP A 69 -42.83 -22.77 17.19
CA ASP A 69 -42.61 -22.19 18.54
C ASP A 69 -41.07 -22.06 18.91
N PRO A 70 -40.62 -21.58 20.10
CA PRO A 70 -39.75 -20.41 20.30
C PRO A 70 -38.28 -20.74 20.74
N PRO A 71 -37.42 -19.77 21.19
CA PRO A 71 -35.97 -19.84 21.01
C PRO A 71 -35.24 -20.78 21.98
N GLY A 72 -34.46 -21.69 21.42
CA GLY A 72 -33.48 -22.50 22.13
C GLY A 72 -32.38 -21.63 22.76
N ARG A 73 -32.48 -21.48 24.08
CA ARG A 73 -31.51 -20.84 24.98
C ARG A 73 -30.16 -21.57 24.94
N ALA A 74 -29.28 -21.19 24.02
CA ALA A 74 -27.90 -21.68 23.98
C ALA A 74 -27.03 -20.91 24.99
N ARG A 75 -26.80 -21.58 26.12
CA ARG A 75 -25.86 -21.34 27.22
C ARG A 75 -24.72 -20.37 26.87
N ARG A 76 -24.81 -19.14 27.39
CA ARG A 76 -23.64 -18.26 27.58
C ARG A 76 -22.63 -19.04 28.43
N GLY A 77 -21.55 -19.49 27.80
CA GLY A 77 -20.49 -20.21 28.48
C GLY A 77 -19.94 -19.37 29.63
N LEU A 78 -19.83 -19.97 30.81
CA LEU A 78 -19.10 -19.44 31.97
C LEU A 78 -17.57 -19.44 31.78
N LEU A 79 -17.10 -19.86 30.60
CA LEU A 79 -15.69 -19.94 30.23
C LEU A 79 -14.92 -18.60 30.22
N PRO A 80 -15.46 -17.46 29.73
CA PRO A 80 -14.71 -16.20 29.76
C PRO A 80 -14.58 -15.64 31.18
N TRP A 81 -15.49 -16.00 32.10
CA TRP A 81 -15.41 -15.58 33.50
C TRP A 81 -14.32 -16.33 34.27
N LEU A 82 -14.10 -17.61 33.97
CA LEU A 82 -13.02 -18.39 34.57
C LEU A 82 -11.62 -17.94 34.09
N VAL A 83 -11.49 -17.54 32.82
CA VAL A 83 -10.23 -16.97 32.30
C VAL A 83 -9.93 -15.61 32.93
N GLY A 84 -10.95 -14.76 33.11
CA GLY A 84 -10.81 -13.48 33.80
C GLY A 84 -10.38 -13.63 35.26
N ALA A 85 -10.97 -14.57 36.00
CA ALA A 85 -10.61 -14.84 37.40
C ALA A 85 -9.18 -15.39 37.55
N ALA A 86 -8.74 -16.26 36.63
CA ALA A 86 -7.38 -16.81 36.64
C ALA A 86 -6.32 -15.73 36.36
N ALA A 87 -6.58 -14.83 35.41
CA ALA A 87 -5.67 -13.70 35.12
C ALA A 87 -5.56 -12.74 36.31
N LEU A 88 -6.67 -12.48 37.02
CA LEU A 88 -6.70 -11.59 38.17
C LEU A 88 -5.96 -12.18 39.39
N LEU A 89 -6.06 -13.50 39.59
CA LEU A 89 -5.27 -14.22 40.62
C LEU A 89 -3.77 -14.24 40.30
N LEU A 90 -3.38 -14.33 39.02
CA LEU A 90 -1.98 -14.24 38.60
C LEU A 90 -1.38 -12.85 38.86
N VAL A 91 -2.13 -11.79 38.56
CA VAL A 91 -1.68 -10.41 38.82
C VAL A 91 -1.60 -10.12 40.33
N ALA A 92 -2.59 -10.58 41.10
CA ALA A 92 -2.57 -10.43 42.56
C ALA A 92 -1.45 -11.24 43.22
N GLY A 93 -1.20 -12.47 42.75
CA GLY A 93 -0.12 -13.32 43.24
C GLY A 93 1.27 -12.75 42.92
N LEU A 94 1.47 -12.22 41.72
CA LEU A 94 2.75 -11.62 41.31
C LEU A 94 3.00 -10.28 42.01
N GLY A 95 1.96 -9.47 42.22
CA GLY A 95 2.04 -8.23 43.00
C GLY A 95 2.31 -8.48 44.49
N GLY A 96 1.67 -9.50 45.08
CA GLY A 96 1.93 -9.91 46.47
C GLY A 96 3.32 -10.48 46.69
N TYR A 97 3.85 -11.23 45.71
CA TYR A 97 5.20 -11.79 45.78
C TYR A 97 6.29 -10.72 45.77
N LEU A 98 6.15 -9.66 44.96
CA LEU A 98 7.12 -8.55 44.91
C LEU A 98 7.07 -7.64 46.14
N LEU A 99 5.93 -7.56 46.83
CA LEU A 99 5.80 -6.83 48.10
C LEU A 99 6.32 -7.61 49.32
N LEU A 100 6.43 -8.95 49.24
CA LEU A 100 6.92 -9.78 50.33
C LEU A 100 8.43 -10.08 50.27
N THR A 101 9.09 -9.89 49.13
CA THR A 101 10.53 -10.17 48.97
C THR A 101 11.40 -8.92 48.94
N GLY A 102 10.80 -7.72 49.01
CA GLY A 102 11.50 -6.44 48.96
C GLY A 102 11.64 -5.77 50.32
N ASP A 103 12.23 -6.44 51.30
CA ASP A 103 12.74 -5.75 52.50
C ASP A 103 13.90 -6.55 53.14
N ALA A 104 15.11 -5.96 53.14
CA ALA A 104 16.24 -6.27 54.02
C ALA A 104 17.39 -5.25 53.79
N ASP A 105 17.31 -4.15 54.53
CA ASP A 105 18.32 -3.35 55.25
C ASP A 105 19.58 -2.79 54.52
N ASP A 106 19.79 -1.47 54.46
CA ASP A 106 20.17 -0.47 55.49
C ASP A 106 21.60 -0.60 56.05
N THR A 107 22.40 0.47 55.94
CA THR A 107 23.18 1.04 57.06
C THR A 107 23.60 2.48 56.73
N ALA A 108 23.00 3.41 57.47
CA ALA A 108 23.35 4.82 57.56
C ALA A 108 24.63 5.05 58.39
N ALA A 109 25.33 6.15 58.10
CA ALA A 109 26.16 6.83 59.08
C ALA A 109 26.10 8.35 58.85
N ASP A 110 25.52 9.07 59.81
CA ASP A 110 25.69 10.51 60.04
C ASP A 110 25.93 10.68 61.57
N PRO A 111 26.73 11.67 62.01
CA PRO A 111 26.07 12.87 62.51
C PRO A 111 26.83 14.22 62.35
N ALA A 112 26.12 15.21 61.79
CA ALA A 112 25.80 16.54 62.38
C ALA A 112 26.93 17.62 62.58
N PRO A 113 26.61 18.90 62.95
CA PRO A 113 26.57 20.04 62.01
C PRO A 113 27.36 21.30 62.46
N THR A 114 27.70 22.22 61.56
CA THR A 114 28.06 23.63 61.90
C THR A 114 27.78 24.58 60.72
N ALA A 115 27.06 25.67 60.98
CA ALA A 115 26.82 26.83 60.10
C ALA A 115 27.57 28.07 60.68
N PRO A 116 27.47 29.31 60.14
CA PRO A 116 27.44 29.83 58.74
C PRO A 116 28.47 30.99 58.52
N ALA A 117 28.62 31.55 57.30
CA ALA A 117 28.84 33.00 57.08
C ALA A 117 28.95 33.44 55.60
N ALA A 118 28.21 34.52 55.29
CA ALA A 118 28.45 35.59 54.30
C ALA A 118 28.51 35.24 52.80
N GLY A 119 27.84 35.91 51.87
CA GLY A 119 27.08 37.17 51.91
C GLY A 119 27.34 37.94 50.60
N SER A 120 26.27 38.52 50.05
CA SER A 120 26.23 39.66 49.10
C SER A 120 26.29 39.39 47.57
N ASP A 121 25.12 39.54 46.94
CA ASP A 121 24.88 40.26 45.65
C ASP A 121 25.42 41.73 45.71
N PRO A 122 25.33 42.65 44.70
CA PRO A 122 24.71 42.59 43.34
C PRO A 122 25.47 43.31 42.16
N SER A 123 24.91 43.18 40.93
CA SER A 123 24.73 44.17 39.83
C SER A 123 25.86 44.74 38.91
N SER A 124 25.53 44.76 37.61
CA SER A 124 26.12 45.41 36.39
C SER A 124 26.33 46.95 36.48
N PRO A 125 27.11 47.63 35.58
CA PRO A 125 26.66 47.99 34.20
C PRO A 125 27.75 48.19 33.09
N GLY A 126 27.31 48.09 31.82
CA GLY A 126 27.51 49.01 30.66
C GLY A 126 28.87 49.60 30.22
N GLY A 127 29.08 49.63 28.89
CA GLY A 127 30.04 50.48 28.15
C GLY A 127 30.74 49.68 27.03
N SER A 128 30.26 49.65 25.78
CA SER A 128 30.38 50.67 24.73
C SER A 128 31.83 51.02 24.36
N ASP A 129 32.31 50.47 23.24
CA ASP A 129 33.23 51.18 22.34
C ASP A 129 33.22 50.54 20.93
N SER A 130 32.84 51.37 19.96
CA SER A 130 33.15 51.27 18.52
C SER A 130 33.82 52.61 18.18
N PRO A 131 34.78 52.68 17.24
CA PRO A 131 34.33 53.12 15.91
C PRO A 131 35.15 52.61 14.69
N ASP A 132 34.47 52.73 13.56
CA ASP A 132 34.94 53.02 12.19
C ASP A 132 35.85 52.03 11.42
N ALA A 133 35.21 51.34 10.46
CA ALA A 133 35.75 51.19 9.11
C ALA A 133 34.59 51.22 8.08
N ASP A 134 34.76 52.06 7.07
CA ASP A 134 33.87 52.48 5.98
C ASP A 134 33.05 51.38 5.26
N PRO A 135 31.82 51.67 4.78
CA PRO A 135 30.98 50.75 4.04
C PRO A 135 31.29 50.71 2.53
N SER A 136 31.60 49.52 2.02
CA SER A 136 31.49 49.24 0.57
C SER A 136 30.02 48.97 0.19
N PRO A 137 29.51 49.49 -0.94
CA PRO A 137 28.12 49.32 -1.33
C PRO A 137 27.80 47.85 -1.67
N PRO A 138 26.64 47.30 -1.24
CA PRO A 138 26.20 45.96 -1.62
C PRO A 138 25.90 45.87 -3.11
N ALA A 139 26.42 44.82 -3.76
CA ALA A 139 25.97 44.41 -5.09
C ALA A 139 24.48 44.05 -5.03
N GLU A 140 23.73 44.59 -5.98
CA GLU A 140 22.29 44.35 -6.18
C GLU A 140 22.01 42.84 -6.30
N PRO A 141 20.98 42.30 -5.62
CA PRO A 141 20.59 40.92 -5.83
C PRO A 141 19.97 40.77 -7.23
N SER A 142 20.71 40.08 -8.12
CA SER A 142 20.19 39.55 -9.38
C SER A 142 18.95 38.70 -9.10
N THR A 143 17.79 39.20 -9.53
CA THR A 143 16.51 38.51 -9.50
C THR A 143 16.63 37.14 -10.20
N PRO A 144 16.20 36.02 -9.58
CA PRO A 144 16.11 34.75 -10.28
C PRO A 144 15.09 34.85 -11.43
N PRO A 145 15.28 34.11 -12.54
CA PRO A 145 14.36 34.16 -13.67
C PRO A 145 12.97 33.73 -13.22
N THR A 146 11.99 34.56 -13.52
CA THR A 146 10.57 34.32 -13.32
C THR A 146 10.15 33.20 -14.27
N THR A 147 10.18 31.96 -13.79
CA THR A 147 9.49 30.86 -14.46
C THR A 147 8.01 31.22 -14.50
N LYS A 148 7.48 31.40 -15.72
CA LYS A 148 6.05 31.64 -15.96
C LYS A 148 5.24 30.58 -15.21
N SER A 149 4.55 30.99 -14.15
CA SER A 149 3.44 30.21 -13.60
C SER A 149 2.41 30.04 -14.71
N GLY A 150 2.17 28.80 -15.11
CA GLY A 150 1.02 28.46 -15.92
C GLY A 150 -0.29 28.84 -15.20
N PRO A 151 -1.43 28.84 -15.90
CA PRO A 151 -2.72 29.29 -15.37
C PRO A 151 -3.24 28.50 -14.14
N ASN A 152 -2.57 27.44 -13.71
CA ASN A 152 -3.04 26.51 -12.67
C ASN A 152 -2.37 26.67 -11.29
N ALA A 153 -1.41 27.58 -11.12
CA ALA A 153 -0.62 27.73 -9.89
C ALA A 153 -1.39 28.20 -8.61
N GLY A 154 -2.72 28.11 -8.57
CA GLY A 154 -3.56 28.58 -7.45
C GLY A 154 -4.75 27.68 -7.09
N GLY A 155 -4.82 26.45 -7.61
CA GLY A 155 -5.89 25.51 -7.27
C GLY A 155 -5.85 25.04 -5.81
N LYS A 156 -7.00 24.68 -5.23
CA LYS A 156 -7.02 23.92 -3.96
C LYS A 156 -6.45 22.52 -4.20
N PRO A 157 -5.65 21.95 -3.26
CA PRO A 157 -5.21 20.57 -3.36
C PRO A 157 -6.40 19.62 -3.54
N ARG A 158 -6.27 18.68 -4.49
CA ARG A 158 -7.26 17.64 -4.78
C ARG A 158 -6.55 16.33 -5.07
N ASP A 159 -7.26 15.21 -4.94
CA ASP A 159 -6.75 13.94 -5.41
C ASP A 159 -6.67 13.95 -6.95
N VAL A 160 -5.48 13.69 -7.48
CA VAL A 160 -5.17 13.62 -8.91
C VAL A 160 -4.96 12.19 -9.40
N ALA A 161 -5.08 11.18 -8.53
CA ALA A 161 -4.83 9.77 -8.85
C ALA A 161 -5.67 9.30 -10.05
N ALA A 162 -6.97 9.63 -10.11
CA ALA A 162 -7.87 9.19 -11.16
C ALA A 162 -7.53 9.72 -12.58
N ALA A 163 -6.73 10.78 -12.67
CA ALA A 163 -6.24 11.31 -13.94
C ALA A 163 -4.86 10.73 -14.33
N ALA A 164 -4.17 10.10 -13.39
CA ALA A 164 -2.87 9.49 -13.62
C ALA A 164 -2.99 8.14 -14.35
N SER A 165 -1.85 7.60 -14.76
CA SER A 165 -1.73 6.23 -15.27
C SER A 165 -0.73 5.46 -14.45
N ALA A 166 -0.91 4.14 -14.35
CA ALA A 166 -0.02 3.28 -13.58
C ALA A 166 0.46 2.08 -14.41
N THR A 167 1.70 1.66 -14.16
CA THR A 167 2.30 0.45 -14.70
C THR A 167 2.89 -0.37 -13.56
N ALA A 168 2.87 -1.69 -13.72
CA ALA A 168 3.45 -2.62 -12.78
C ALA A 168 4.23 -3.69 -13.56
N PRO A 169 5.38 -4.15 -13.05
CA PRO A 169 6.22 -5.13 -13.75
C PRO A 169 5.55 -6.49 -13.87
N GLN A 170 4.60 -6.78 -12.97
CA GLN A 170 3.82 -8.00 -12.99
C GLN A 170 2.36 -7.73 -12.57
N THR A 171 1.46 -8.52 -13.14
CA THR A 171 0.03 -8.51 -12.80
C THR A 171 -0.48 -9.94 -12.76
N ALA A 172 -1.35 -10.25 -11.80
CA ALA A 172 -2.02 -11.54 -11.70
C ALA A 172 -2.93 -11.78 -12.91
N ARG A 173 -3.02 -13.03 -13.35
CA ARG A 173 -3.98 -13.42 -14.38
C ARG A 173 -5.41 -13.09 -13.92
N PRO A 174 -6.34 -12.76 -14.84
CA PRO A 174 -7.74 -12.63 -14.50
C PRO A 174 -8.28 -13.88 -13.79
N SER A 175 -9.24 -13.71 -12.90
CA SER A 175 -9.93 -14.82 -12.23
C SER A 175 -11.45 -14.63 -12.29
N ARG A 176 -12.19 -15.51 -11.62
CA ARG A 176 -13.63 -15.34 -11.41
C ARG A 176 -13.92 -14.98 -9.96
N ASP A 177 -14.93 -14.15 -9.72
CA ASP A 177 -15.43 -13.91 -8.38
C ASP A 177 -16.49 -14.95 -7.97
N VAL A 178 -17.14 -14.71 -6.82
CA VAL A 178 -18.17 -15.60 -6.28
C VAL A 178 -19.43 -15.71 -7.14
N GLY A 179 -19.70 -14.71 -7.98
CA GLY A 179 -20.80 -14.71 -8.97
C GLY A 179 -20.39 -15.34 -10.30
N GLY A 180 -19.11 -15.65 -10.49
CA GLY A 180 -18.55 -16.20 -11.72
C GLY A 180 -18.06 -15.12 -12.70
N ASP A 181 -18.19 -13.84 -12.35
CA ASP A 181 -17.78 -12.73 -13.22
C ASP A 181 -16.26 -12.64 -13.31
N VAL A 182 -15.76 -12.26 -14.49
CA VAL A 182 -14.33 -12.10 -14.72
C VAL A 182 -13.82 -10.87 -14.00
N VAL A 183 -12.86 -11.06 -13.10
CA VAL A 183 -12.15 -9.99 -12.39
C VAL A 183 -10.74 -9.85 -12.95
N ARG A 184 -10.34 -8.60 -13.21
CA ARG A 184 -9.00 -8.22 -13.67
C ARG A 184 -8.29 -7.42 -12.58
N TYR A 185 -6.96 -7.52 -12.56
CA TYR A 185 -6.12 -6.99 -11.47
C TYR A 185 -5.02 -6.04 -11.97
N GLY A 186 -5.27 -5.35 -13.08
CA GLY A 186 -4.30 -4.46 -13.71
C GLY A 186 -3.95 -3.24 -12.85
N ALA A 187 -2.84 -2.59 -13.17
CA ALA A 187 -2.36 -1.41 -12.45
C ALA A 187 -3.35 -0.24 -12.49
N GLY A 188 -4.22 -0.16 -13.50
CA GLY A 188 -5.28 0.87 -13.55
C GLY A 188 -6.25 0.81 -12.37
N ASN A 189 -6.41 -0.35 -11.72
CA ASN A 189 -7.23 -0.49 -10.52
C ASN A 189 -6.63 0.27 -9.32
N LEU A 190 -5.36 0.68 -9.35
CA LEU A 190 -4.77 1.49 -8.26
C LEU A 190 -5.35 2.90 -8.20
N LEU A 191 -5.99 3.35 -9.28
CA LEU A 191 -6.32 4.75 -9.52
C LEU A 191 -7.81 4.94 -9.87
N ASP A 192 -8.63 3.89 -9.75
CA ASP A 192 -10.01 3.92 -10.24
C ASP A 192 -11.03 4.39 -9.19
N GLY A 193 -10.58 4.69 -7.97
CA GLY A 193 -11.39 5.22 -6.89
C GLY A 193 -12.34 4.17 -6.29
N ARG A 194 -12.08 2.88 -6.52
CA ARG A 194 -12.90 1.75 -6.06
C ARG A 194 -12.07 0.79 -5.22
N ALA A 195 -12.18 0.95 -3.89
CA ALA A 195 -11.53 0.06 -2.94
C ALA A 195 -11.97 -1.42 -2.99
N ASP A 196 -13.04 -1.75 -3.72
CA ASP A 196 -13.45 -3.14 -3.99
C ASP A 196 -12.84 -3.72 -5.27
N THR A 197 -11.99 -2.98 -5.97
CA THR A 197 -11.04 -3.45 -6.96
C THR A 197 -9.63 -3.47 -6.38
N ALA A 198 -8.65 -4.01 -7.12
CA ALA A 198 -7.25 -3.96 -6.73
C ALA A 198 -6.32 -4.29 -7.88
N TRP A 199 -5.14 -3.69 -7.88
CA TRP A 199 -4.00 -4.33 -8.52
C TRP A 199 -3.55 -5.53 -7.68
N ARG A 200 -3.17 -6.62 -8.35
CA ARG A 200 -2.61 -7.81 -7.70
C ARG A 200 -1.44 -8.35 -8.51
N MET A 201 -0.45 -8.90 -7.81
CA MET A 201 0.59 -9.74 -8.39
C MET A 201 0.70 -11.08 -7.65
N PRO A 202 1.06 -12.18 -8.33
CA PRO A 202 1.35 -13.45 -7.68
C PRO A 202 2.51 -13.34 -6.70
N GLY A 203 2.40 -14.03 -5.56
CA GLY A 203 3.49 -14.17 -4.61
C GLY A 203 3.75 -12.93 -3.75
N ASP A 204 4.96 -12.91 -3.21
CA ASP A 204 5.50 -11.81 -2.41
C ASP A 204 5.95 -10.67 -3.32
N GLY A 205 5.35 -9.49 -3.13
CA GLY A 205 5.67 -8.30 -3.90
C GLY A 205 6.85 -7.50 -3.37
N THR A 206 7.52 -7.92 -2.29
CA THR A 206 8.67 -7.21 -1.74
C THR A 206 9.77 -7.00 -2.81
N GLY A 207 10.30 -5.78 -2.90
CA GLY A 207 11.27 -5.36 -3.92
C GLY A 207 10.64 -4.95 -5.25
N THR A 208 9.31 -5.07 -5.41
CA THR A 208 8.60 -4.62 -6.62
C THR A 208 8.44 -3.11 -6.63
N THR A 209 8.62 -2.50 -7.80
CA THR A 209 8.35 -1.08 -8.02
C THR A 209 7.17 -0.91 -8.97
N LEU A 210 6.19 -0.11 -8.58
CA LEU A 210 5.12 0.35 -9.46
C LEU A 210 5.43 1.78 -9.90
N SER A 211 5.12 2.12 -11.15
CA SER A 211 5.37 3.45 -11.69
C SER A 211 4.05 4.13 -12.02
N ILE A 212 3.84 5.31 -11.46
CA ILE A 212 2.68 6.16 -11.67
C ILE A 212 3.13 7.40 -12.44
N SER A 213 2.45 7.70 -13.54
CA SER A 213 2.66 8.92 -14.33
C SER A 213 1.45 9.83 -14.16
N LEU A 214 1.66 11.01 -13.59
CA LEU A 214 0.64 12.03 -13.44
C LEU A 214 0.30 12.64 -14.81
N ALA A 215 -0.94 13.10 -14.97
CA ALA A 215 -1.37 13.74 -16.21
C ALA A 215 -0.60 15.03 -16.52
N GLU A 216 -0.23 15.76 -15.47
CA GLU A 216 0.52 17.02 -15.49
C GLU A 216 1.46 17.03 -14.28
N ALA A 217 2.56 17.80 -14.36
CA ALA A 217 3.39 18.06 -13.20
C ALA A 217 2.52 18.62 -12.07
N THR A 218 2.67 18.07 -10.87
CA THR A 218 1.79 18.37 -9.74
C THR A 218 2.63 18.64 -8.51
N ARG A 219 2.31 19.71 -7.78
CA ARG A 219 2.78 19.92 -6.41
C ARG A 219 1.99 19.01 -5.48
N LEU A 220 2.54 17.85 -5.16
CA LEU A 220 1.95 16.87 -4.27
C LEU A 220 2.12 17.31 -2.82
N THR A 221 1.04 17.23 -2.06
CA THR A 221 0.97 17.56 -0.64
C THR A 221 0.70 16.33 0.24
N GLU A 222 0.16 15.26 -0.33
CA GLU A 222 -0.06 13.98 0.35
C GLU A 222 0.03 12.82 -0.64
N VAL A 223 0.60 11.70 -0.20
CA VAL A 223 0.57 10.43 -0.91
C VAL A 223 0.10 9.33 0.04
N GLY A 224 -0.60 8.32 -0.48
CA GLY A 224 -1.08 7.23 0.36
C GLY A 224 -1.58 6.03 -0.43
N LEU A 225 -1.89 4.95 0.27
CA LEU A 225 -2.46 3.74 -0.34
C LEU A 225 -3.40 2.96 0.59
N VAL A 226 -4.24 2.12 -0.02
CA VAL A 226 -5.02 1.08 0.67
C VAL A 226 -4.25 -0.25 0.58
N ASN A 227 -3.69 -0.69 1.70
CA ASN A 227 -2.67 -1.73 1.77
C ASN A 227 -3.20 -3.18 1.75
N GLY A 228 -3.94 -3.54 0.71
CA GLY A 228 -4.45 -4.89 0.51
C GLY A 228 -5.54 -4.89 -0.54
N TYR A 229 -6.27 -6.01 -0.65
CA TYR A 229 -7.49 -6.06 -1.45
C TYR A 229 -8.72 -5.83 -0.56
N ALA A 230 -9.27 -4.62 -0.52
CA ALA A 230 -10.26 -4.22 0.47
C ALA A 230 -11.67 -4.80 0.23
N LYS A 231 -11.93 -5.41 -0.94
CA LYS A 231 -13.19 -6.10 -1.26
C LYS A 231 -13.63 -7.06 -0.14
N LYS A 232 -14.90 -6.92 0.25
CA LYS A 232 -15.57 -7.81 1.20
C LYS A 232 -16.98 -8.09 0.73
N VAL A 233 -17.30 -9.36 0.51
CA VAL A 233 -18.63 -9.83 0.13
C VAL A 233 -18.98 -11.07 0.95
N ALA A 234 -20.23 -11.52 0.91
CA ALA A 234 -20.62 -12.76 1.60
C ALA A 234 -19.74 -13.93 1.13
N GLY A 235 -19.13 -14.65 2.09
CA GLY A 235 -18.27 -15.80 1.80
C GLY A 235 -16.85 -15.46 1.29
N TYR A 236 -16.52 -14.20 1.03
CA TYR A 236 -15.18 -13.81 0.58
C TYR A 236 -14.70 -12.50 1.21
N ASP A 237 -13.52 -12.57 1.82
CA ASP A 237 -12.80 -11.41 2.33
C ASP A 237 -11.45 -11.28 1.64
N GLY A 238 -11.33 -10.34 0.70
CA GLY A 238 -10.11 -10.11 -0.07
C GLY A 238 -8.92 -9.69 0.79
N TYR A 239 -9.18 -8.99 1.89
CA TYR A 239 -8.11 -8.34 2.66
C TYR A 239 -7.37 -9.36 3.53
N THR A 240 -8.11 -10.31 4.09
CA THR A 240 -7.54 -11.42 4.87
C THR A 240 -7.09 -12.58 3.99
N ALA A 241 -7.71 -12.76 2.81
CA ALA A 241 -7.33 -13.77 1.84
C ALA A 241 -5.96 -13.50 1.20
N ASN A 242 -5.66 -12.25 0.85
CA ASN A 242 -4.42 -11.88 0.17
C ASN A 242 -3.33 -11.44 1.14
N ARG A 243 -2.12 -11.25 0.61
CA ARG A 243 -1.06 -10.54 1.33
C ARG A 243 -1.35 -9.04 1.36
N ARG A 244 -0.87 -8.38 2.41
CA ARG A 244 -1.01 -6.95 2.65
C ARG A 244 0.35 -6.30 2.63
N VAL A 245 0.45 -5.12 2.03
CA VAL A 245 1.69 -4.33 2.05
C VAL A 245 1.87 -3.74 3.45
N THR A 246 3.06 -3.86 4.03
CA THR A 246 3.36 -3.38 5.39
C THR A 246 4.27 -2.16 5.38
N SER A 247 5.07 -1.99 4.32
CA SER A 247 5.95 -0.84 4.16
C SER A 247 6.25 -0.57 2.69
N VAL A 248 6.41 0.70 2.36
CA VAL A 248 6.73 1.19 1.02
C VAL A 248 7.72 2.36 1.07
N GLU A 249 8.33 2.67 -0.06
CA GLU A 249 8.94 3.98 -0.32
C GLU A 249 8.25 4.64 -1.51
N TRP A 250 8.02 5.94 -1.38
CA TRP A 250 7.61 6.82 -2.46
C TRP A 250 8.84 7.52 -3.00
N VAL A 251 9.10 7.40 -4.31
CA VAL A 251 10.22 8.07 -4.98
C VAL A 251 9.67 9.02 -6.02
N PHE A 252 10.14 10.27 -5.96
CA PHE A 252 9.68 11.36 -6.81
C PHE A 252 10.72 11.72 -7.87
N ALA A 253 10.31 12.50 -8.87
CA ALA A 253 11.14 12.84 -10.03
C ALA A 253 12.41 13.63 -9.65
N ASP A 254 12.38 14.38 -8.54
CA ASP A 254 13.52 15.11 -7.99
C ASP A 254 14.51 14.21 -7.20
N GLY A 255 14.21 12.92 -7.09
CA GLY A 255 14.99 11.95 -6.31
C GLY A 255 14.62 11.91 -4.83
N THR A 256 13.65 12.70 -4.37
CA THR A 256 13.14 12.63 -3.00
C THR A 256 12.56 11.24 -2.74
N VAL A 257 12.94 10.65 -1.60
CA VAL A 257 12.47 9.33 -1.15
C VAL A 257 11.78 9.48 0.20
N VAL A 258 10.53 9.01 0.30
CA VAL A 258 9.74 9.08 1.53
C VAL A 258 9.28 7.67 1.93
N PRO A 259 9.80 7.10 3.03
CA PRO A 259 9.35 5.82 3.53
C PRO A 259 8.00 5.93 4.23
N GLN A 260 7.16 4.91 4.11
CA GLN A 260 5.88 4.79 4.80
C GLN A 260 5.71 3.39 5.38
N THR A 261 5.46 3.30 6.69
CA THR A 261 5.00 2.07 7.36
C THR A 261 3.48 2.09 7.44
N LEU A 262 2.86 0.96 7.14
CA LEU A 262 1.41 0.82 7.06
C LEU A 262 0.91 -0.05 8.21
N VAL A 263 -0.26 0.28 8.72
CA VAL A 263 -0.99 -0.55 9.69
C VAL A 263 -1.99 -1.45 8.97
N GLU A 264 -2.51 -2.46 9.65
CA GLU A 264 -3.62 -3.22 9.07
C GLU A 264 -4.90 -2.36 9.04
N GLY A 265 -5.40 -2.07 7.85
CA GLY A 265 -6.65 -1.36 7.63
C GLY A 265 -7.10 -1.43 6.17
N ARG A 266 -8.38 -1.15 5.92
CA ARG A 266 -8.94 -1.05 4.55
C ARG A 266 -9.10 0.38 4.07
N GLY A 267 -8.77 1.36 4.91
CA GLY A 267 -8.81 2.76 4.56
C GLY A 267 -7.54 3.20 3.85
N LEU A 268 -7.62 4.31 3.13
CA LEU A 268 -6.46 4.99 2.58
C LEU A 268 -5.58 5.45 3.74
N GLN A 269 -4.29 5.13 3.68
CA GLN A 269 -3.28 5.54 4.66
C GLN A 269 -2.35 6.54 3.98
N GLY A 270 -2.51 7.82 4.32
CA GLY A 270 -1.75 8.93 3.75
C GLY A 270 -0.62 9.42 4.64
N ILE A 271 0.38 10.02 4.02
CA ILE A 271 1.44 10.79 4.67
C ILE A 271 1.66 12.12 3.93
N PRO A 272 2.00 13.21 4.65
CA PRO A 272 2.28 14.48 4.02
C PRO A 272 3.59 14.44 3.23
N VAL A 273 3.63 15.16 2.11
CA VAL A 273 4.82 15.44 1.29
C VAL A 273 4.78 16.90 0.81
N ASP A 274 5.87 17.44 0.28
CA ASP A 274 5.86 18.70 -0.47
C ASP A 274 6.89 18.59 -1.60
N VAL A 275 6.45 18.08 -2.74
CA VAL A 275 7.28 17.82 -3.90
C VAL A 275 6.54 18.19 -5.18
N VAL A 276 7.29 18.63 -6.19
CA VAL A 276 6.76 18.77 -7.55
C VAL A 276 7.21 17.56 -8.34
N SER A 277 6.26 16.78 -8.85
CA SER A 277 6.56 15.57 -9.60
C SER A 277 5.59 15.39 -10.76
N ASP A 278 6.04 14.74 -11.82
CA ASP A 278 5.21 14.20 -12.91
C ASP A 278 5.18 12.66 -12.87
N THR A 279 6.15 12.05 -12.19
CA THR A 279 6.23 10.61 -11.94
C THR A 279 6.35 10.29 -10.46
N VAL A 280 5.76 9.17 -10.04
CA VAL A 280 5.91 8.63 -8.69
C VAL A 280 6.24 7.14 -8.82
N GLU A 281 7.34 6.69 -8.23
CA GLU A 281 7.59 5.26 -8.04
C GLU A 281 7.15 4.84 -6.64
N LEU A 282 6.37 3.76 -6.57
CA LEU A 282 6.00 3.10 -5.32
C LEU A 282 6.80 1.81 -5.19
N ARG A 283 7.78 1.77 -4.29
CA ARG A 283 8.60 0.60 -4.00
C ARG A 283 8.02 -0.16 -2.83
N LEU A 284 7.73 -1.44 -3.00
CA LEU A 284 7.21 -2.29 -1.92
C LEU A 284 8.38 -2.83 -1.09
N LEU A 285 8.49 -2.38 0.16
CA LEU A 285 9.58 -2.80 1.04
C LEU A 285 9.23 -4.03 1.88
N GLY A 286 7.94 -4.26 2.14
CA GLY A 286 7.50 -5.36 2.97
C GLY A 286 6.06 -5.74 2.72
N VAL A 287 5.80 -7.04 2.79
CA VAL A 287 4.50 -7.65 2.57
C VAL A 287 4.28 -8.75 3.60
N THR A 288 3.04 -8.94 4.05
CA THR A 288 2.72 -10.04 4.97
C THR A 288 2.95 -11.42 4.33
N ARG A 289 2.98 -12.45 5.18
CA ARG A 289 2.76 -13.83 4.72
C ARG A 289 1.41 -13.96 4.00
N PRO A 290 1.22 -14.99 3.15
CA PRO A 290 -0.07 -15.28 2.51
C PRO A 290 -1.20 -15.39 3.52
N GLY A 291 -2.43 -15.11 3.06
CA GLY A 291 -3.63 -15.37 3.85
C GLY A 291 -3.72 -16.84 4.27
N ARG A 292 -4.26 -17.09 5.47
CA ARG A 292 -4.37 -18.44 6.04
C ARG A 292 -5.69 -19.11 5.66
N GLY A 293 -5.71 -20.44 5.73
CA GLY A 293 -6.92 -21.25 5.57
C GLY A 293 -7.36 -21.46 4.10
N PRO A 294 -8.54 -22.06 3.88
CA PRO A 294 -8.99 -22.47 2.54
C PRO A 294 -9.15 -21.31 1.54
N SER A 295 -9.49 -20.12 2.05
CA SER A 295 -9.62 -18.90 1.25
C SER A 295 -8.30 -18.13 1.13
N GLY A 296 -7.22 -18.61 1.73
CA GLY A 296 -5.88 -18.03 1.62
C GLY A 296 -5.41 -17.98 0.18
N ARG A 297 -4.76 -16.87 -0.19
CA ARG A 297 -4.24 -16.58 -1.52
C ARG A 297 -2.83 -16.03 -1.38
N ASP A 298 -1.95 -16.52 -2.24
CA ASP A 298 -0.57 -16.05 -2.32
C ASP A 298 -0.43 -14.96 -3.39
N TYR A 299 -1.00 -13.79 -3.09
CA TYR A 299 -0.93 -12.62 -3.96
C TYR A 299 -0.75 -11.36 -3.12
N THR A 300 0.13 -10.48 -3.57
CA THR A 300 0.24 -9.11 -3.06
C THR A 300 -0.81 -8.24 -3.74
N ALA A 301 -1.45 -7.36 -2.98
CA ALA A 301 -2.56 -6.54 -3.45
C ALA A 301 -2.49 -5.11 -2.90
N ILE A 302 -2.92 -4.16 -3.71
CA ILE A 302 -3.15 -2.76 -3.35
C ILE A 302 -4.47 -2.36 -4.00
N SER A 303 -5.41 -1.83 -3.22
CA SER A 303 -6.71 -1.45 -3.75
C SER A 303 -6.66 -0.08 -4.40
N GLU A 304 -6.04 0.90 -3.74
CA GLU A 304 -6.04 2.30 -4.19
C GLU A 304 -4.72 2.98 -3.83
N ILE A 305 -4.38 3.98 -4.60
CA ILE A 305 -3.35 4.99 -4.34
C ILE A 305 -4.05 6.36 -4.34
N GLY A 306 -3.75 7.17 -3.34
CA GLY A 306 -4.19 8.57 -3.27
C GLY A 306 -3.02 9.50 -3.51
N LEU A 307 -3.20 10.50 -4.37
CA LEU A 307 -2.17 11.49 -4.73
C LEU A 307 -2.81 12.87 -4.64
N VAL A 308 -2.67 13.55 -3.50
CA VAL A 308 -3.30 14.86 -3.30
C VAL A 308 -2.32 15.97 -3.65
N GLY A 309 -2.72 16.91 -4.51
CA GLY A 309 -1.87 18.03 -4.89
C GLY A 309 -2.55 19.05 -5.80
N VAL A 310 -1.75 19.97 -6.32
CA VAL A 310 -2.16 21.03 -7.25
C VAL A 310 -1.34 20.89 -8.54
N PRO A 311 -1.97 20.55 -9.68
CA PRO A 311 -1.30 20.57 -10.99
C PRO A 311 -0.79 21.97 -11.34
N ILE A 312 0.36 22.06 -12.03
CA ILE A 312 1.08 23.32 -12.32
C ILE A 312 1.30 23.59 -13.81
#